data_AF-A0A1F8MZC9-F1
#
_entry.id   AF-A0A1F8MZC9-F1
#
_cell.length_a   1.000
_cell.length_b   1.000
_cell.length_c   1.000
_cell.angle_alpha   90.00
_cell.angle_beta   90.00
_cell.angle_gamma   90.00
#
_symmetry.space_group_name_H-M   'P 1'
#
loop_
_entity.id
_entity.type
_entity.pdbx_description
1 polymer ?
#
loop_
_entity_poly.entity_id
_entity_poly.type
_entity_poly.pdbx_seq_one_letter_code
_entity_poly.pdbx_strand_id
1 'polypeptide(L)'
;MEFNVAQLLKEPVGQSRHYEIDETTEVIDSSEEGHNVKGTVELLRTDRGILVRGVLDTTAKCVCSRCLEVFDCPLHLEITEEFFPTVDVVTGLPLKVPEED
;
A
#
# COMPACT_ATOMS: atom_id res chain seq x y z
N MET A 1 0.18 1.90 7.95
CA MET A 1 0.95 2.88 7.16
C MET A 1 -0.01 3.69 6.31
N GLU A 2 0.18 5.00 6.21
CA GLU A 2 -0.67 5.89 5.39
C GLU A 2 0.21 6.83 4.58
N PHE A 3 -0.09 7.00 3.29
CA PHE A 3 0.64 7.91 2.40
C PHE A 3 -0.23 9.10 2.02
N ASN A 4 0.22 10.31 2.33
CA ASN A 4 -0.45 11.52 1.87
C ASN A 4 -0.11 11.81 0.40
N VAL A 5 -1.06 11.53 -0.49
CA VAL A 5 -0.92 11.71 -1.94
C VAL A 5 -1.45 13.06 -2.46
N ALA A 6 -1.92 13.94 -1.59
CA ALA A 6 -2.58 15.20 -2.01
C ALA A 6 -1.65 16.10 -2.84
N GLN A 7 -0.35 16.12 -2.53
CA GLN A 7 0.62 16.88 -3.32
C GLN A 7 0.87 16.24 -4.69
N LEU A 8 1.04 14.91 -4.73
CA LEU A 8 1.30 14.18 -5.97
C LEU A 8 0.10 14.29 -6.94
N LEU A 9 -1.13 14.31 -6.42
CA LEU A 9 -2.34 14.55 -7.21
C LEU A 9 -2.37 15.94 -7.88
N LYS A 10 -1.65 16.93 -7.34
CA LYS A 10 -1.53 18.28 -7.91
C LYS A 10 -0.39 18.40 -8.93
N GLU A 11 0.48 17.40 -9.00
CA GLU A 11 1.61 17.37 -9.93
C GLU A 11 1.17 16.94 -11.34
N PRO A 12 1.96 17.24 -12.39
CA PRO A 12 1.71 16.74 -13.74
C PRO A 12 1.65 15.21 -13.82
N VAL A 13 0.91 14.70 -14.81
CA VAL A 13 0.87 13.26 -15.12
C VAL A 13 2.27 12.74 -15.43
N GLY A 14 2.58 11.55 -14.93
CA GLY A 14 3.88 10.89 -15.06
C GLY A 14 4.85 11.17 -13.90
N GLN A 15 4.48 12.05 -12.96
CA GLN A 15 5.28 12.30 -11.76
C GLN A 15 5.20 11.13 -10.78
N SER A 16 6.32 10.78 -10.15
CA SER A 16 6.43 9.63 -9.24
C SER A 16 7.05 10.01 -7.90
N ARG A 17 6.63 9.33 -6.82
CA ARG A 17 7.29 9.36 -5.51
C ARG A 17 7.69 7.97 -5.09
N HIS A 18 8.87 7.85 -4.50
CA HIS A 18 9.44 6.59 -4.04
C HIS A 18 9.63 6.63 -2.52
N TYR A 19 9.26 5.54 -1.87
CA TYR A 19 9.35 5.38 -0.42
C TYR A 19 10.06 4.07 -0.11
N GLU A 20 11.06 4.14 0.77
CA GLU A 20 11.63 2.96 1.43
C GLU A 20 10.86 2.71 2.72
N ILE A 21 10.48 1.46 2.92
CA ILE A 21 9.73 1.00 4.08
C ILE A 21 10.65 0.12 4.92
N ASP A 22 10.74 0.43 6.21
CA ASP A 22 11.34 -0.42 7.23
C ASP A 22 10.63 -0.10 8.55
N GLU A 23 9.41 -0.64 8.68
CA GLU A 23 8.52 -0.31 9.79
C GLU A 23 7.90 -1.57 10.39
N THR A 24 7.60 -1.51 11.68
CA THR A 24 6.77 -2.54 12.33
C THR A 24 5.33 -2.09 12.29
N THR A 25 4.50 -2.81 11.56
CA THR A 25 3.06 -2.53 11.41
C THR A 25 2.26 -3.41 12.36
N GLU A 26 1.38 -2.77 13.13
CA GLU A 26 0.33 -3.46 13.87
C GLU A 26 -0.78 -3.87 12.90
N VAL A 27 -1.20 -5.13 12.95
CA VAL A 27 -2.38 -5.56 12.18
C VAL A 27 -3.63 -5.15 12.94
N ILE A 28 -4.46 -4.34 12.28
CA ILE A 28 -5.77 -3.91 12.79
C ILE A 28 -6.57 -5.17 13.16
N ASP A 29 -7.10 -5.23 14.39
CA ASP A 29 -7.84 -6.35 15.00
C ASP A 29 -7.03 -7.59 15.45
N SER A 30 -5.70 -7.52 15.52
CA SER A 30 -4.89 -8.56 16.19
C SER A 30 -4.29 -8.05 17.50
N SER A 31 -4.35 -8.88 18.55
CA SER A 31 -3.60 -8.67 19.80
C SER A 31 -2.15 -9.20 19.71
N GLU A 32 -1.66 -9.42 18.49
CA GLU A 32 -0.34 -10.00 18.21
C GLU A 32 0.72 -8.90 18.07
N GLU A 33 1.98 -9.24 18.34
CA GLU A 33 3.13 -8.37 18.11
C GLU A 33 3.20 -7.96 16.63
N GLY A 34 3.44 -6.68 16.35
CA GLY A 34 3.43 -6.15 14.98
C GLY A 34 4.42 -6.87 14.05
N HIS A 35 4.06 -6.95 12.77
CA HIS A 35 4.92 -7.54 11.74
C HIS A 35 5.89 -6.49 11.20
N ASN A 36 7.16 -6.86 11.07
CA ASN A 36 8.11 -6.03 10.35
C ASN A 36 7.80 -6.11 8.85
N VAL A 37 7.65 -4.97 8.22
CA VAL A 37 7.47 -4.82 6.77
C VAL A 37 8.65 -4.02 6.25
N LYS A 38 9.36 -4.58 5.28
CA LYS A 38 10.46 -3.90 4.59
C LYS A 38 10.25 -3.90 3.09
N GLY A 39 10.78 -2.91 2.40
CA GLY A 39 10.82 -2.90 0.94
C GLY A 39 10.62 -1.52 0.36
N THR A 40 10.05 -1.44 -0.83
CA THR A 40 9.91 -0.18 -1.57
C THR A 40 8.52 -0.02 -2.15
N VAL A 41 8.02 1.21 -2.12
CA VAL A 41 6.75 1.61 -2.75
C VAL A 41 6.97 2.79 -3.68
N GLU A 42 6.51 2.67 -4.92
CA GLU A 42 6.41 3.74 -5.91
C GLU A 42 4.94 4.18 -6.06
N LEU A 43 4.70 5.48 -6.02
CA LEU A 43 3.43 6.12 -6.30
C LEU A 43 3.58 6.95 -7.58
N LEU A 44 2.89 6.58 -8.66
CA LEU A 44 2.94 7.26 -9.95
C LEU A 44 1.61 7.98 -10.23
N ARG A 45 1.66 9.28 -10.50
CA ARG A 45 0.52 10.08 -10.97
C ARG A 45 0.13 9.64 -12.38
N THR A 46 -1.01 8.97 -12.51
CA THR A 46 -1.63 8.67 -13.82
C THR A 46 -2.45 9.87 -14.29
N ASP A 47 -3.20 9.76 -15.37
CA ASP A 47 -4.16 10.80 -15.79
C ASP A 47 -5.37 10.84 -14.84
N ARG A 48 -5.83 9.67 -14.38
CA ARG A 48 -7.06 9.50 -13.59
C ARG A 48 -6.85 9.29 -12.09
N GLY A 49 -5.65 8.88 -11.65
CA GLY A 49 -5.40 8.58 -10.25
C GLY A 49 -3.93 8.44 -9.89
N ILE A 50 -3.63 7.48 -9.01
CA ILE A 50 -2.28 7.09 -8.57
C ILE A 50 -2.12 5.60 -8.78
N LEU A 51 -1.14 5.20 -9.58
CA LEU A 51 -0.69 3.82 -9.67
C LEU A 51 0.32 3.56 -8.55
N VAL A 52 0.03 2.57 -7.72
CA VAL A 52 0.88 2.12 -6.62
C VAL A 52 1.58 0.84 -7.05
N ARG A 53 2.90 0.82 -6.91
CA ARG A 53 3.72 -0.39 -7.12
C ARG A 53 4.55 -0.63 -5.88
N GLY A 54 4.45 -1.82 -5.30
CA GLY A 54 5.16 -2.18 -4.08
C GLY A 54 5.85 -3.52 -4.20
N VAL A 55 7.07 -3.60 -3.70
CA VAL A 55 7.77 -4.87 -3.45
C VAL A 55 8.11 -4.87 -1.97
N LEU A 56 7.47 -5.76 -1.21
CA LEU A 56 7.53 -5.79 0.24
C LEU A 56 7.84 -7.19 0.75
N ASP A 57 8.72 -7.28 1.74
CA ASP A 57 9.02 -8.47 2.51
C ASP A 57 8.45 -8.31 3.92
N THR A 58 7.77 -9.35 4.39
CA THR A 58 7.22 -9.39 5.76
C THR A 58 7.15 -10.83 6.27
N THR A 59 6.62 -11.03 7.48
CA THR A 59 6.34 -12.35 8.03
C THR A 59 4.88 -12.46 8.43
N ALA A 60 4.31 -13.66 8.29
CA ALA A 60 3.01 -14.00 8.84
C ALA A 60 3.12 -15.17 9.82
N LYS A 61 2.32 -15.15 10.89
CA LYS A 61 2.20 -16.29 11.80
C LYS A 61 1.46 -17.42 11.09
N CYS A 62 2.12 -18.57 10.94
CA CYS A 62 1.57 -19.77 10.32
C CYS A 62 1.64 -20.95 11.29
N VAL A 63 0.72 -21.91 11.13
CA VAL A 63 0.74 -23.17 11.91
C VAL A 63 1.28 -24.29 11.02
N CYS A 64 2.33 -24.96 11.49
CA CYS A 64 2.89 -26.11 10.80
C CYS A 64 1.91 -27.30 10.78
N SER A 65 1.54 -27.80 9.60
CA SER A 65 0.59 -28.92 9.50
C SER A 65 1.10 -30.25 10.07
N ARG A 66 2.41 -30.37 10.34
CA ARG A 66 3.03 -31.60 10.86
C ARG A 66 3.15 -31.62 12.38
N CYS A 67 3.69 -30.56 12.99
CA CYS A 67 3.90 -30.49 14.44
C CYS A 67 2.86 -29.60 15.16
N LEU A 68 2.02 -28.88 14.42
CA LEU A 68 1.04 -27.91 14.94
C LEU A 68 1.67 -26.73 15.71
N GLU A 69 2.97 -26.49 15.54
CA GLU A 69 3.66 -25.34 16.13
C GLU A 69 3.48 -24.08 15.27
N VAL A 70 3.39 -22.94 15.94
CA VAL A 70 3.35 -21.61 15.31
C VAL A 70 4.76 -21.19 14.93
N PHE A 71 4.93 -20.64 13.73
CA PHE A 71 6.20 -20.10 13.25
C PHE A 71 5.99 -18.86 12.38
N ASP A 72 7.05 -18.07 12.20
CA ASP A 72 7.08 -16.93 11.29
C ASP A 72 7.37 -17.41 9.87
N CYS A 73 6.37 -17.33 8.99
CA CYS A 73 6.50 -17.64 7.58
C CYS A 73 6.89 -16.37 6.82
N PRO A 74 8.05 -16.34 6.12
CA PRO A 74 8.41 -15.20 5.29
C PRO A 74 7.48 -15.08 4.09
N LEU A 75 7.03 -13.85 3.82
CA LEU A 75 6.18 -13.49 2.70
C LEU A 75 6.86 -12.44 1.85
N HIS A 76 6.81 -12.64 0.55
CA HIS A 76 7.20 -11.67 -0.46
C HIS A 76 5.94 -11.22 -1.20
N LEU A 77 5.69 -9.91 -1.21
CA LEU A 77 4.49 -9.30 -1.73
C LEU A 77 4.84 -8.34 -2.87
N GLU A 78 4.25 -8.57 -4.03
CA GLU A 78 4.28 -7.66 -5.17
C GLU A 78 2.88 -7.05 -5.34
N ILE A 79 2.77 -5.75 -5.12
CA ILE A 79 1.49 -5.01 -5.18
C ILE A 79 1.53 -4.14 -6.43
N THR A 80 0.46 -4.17 -7.23
CA THR A 80 0.25 -3.24 -8.33
C THR A 80 -1.23 -2.90 -8.42
N GLU A 81 -1.60 -1.71 -7.96
CA GLU A 81 -3.00 -1.27 -7.89
C GLU A 81 -3.13 0.21 -8.26
N GLU A 82 -4.23 0.58 -8.90
CA GLU A 82 -4.55 1.98 -9.22
C GLU A 82 -5.65 2.50 -8.29
N PHE A 83 -5.40 3.68 -7.71
CA PHE A 83 -6.31 4.34 -6.78
C PHE A 83 -6.85 5.64 -7.38
N PHE A 84 -8.17 5.80 -7.36
CA PHE A 84 -8.84 6.98 -7.90
C PHE A 84 -9.27 7.93 -6.78
N PRO A 85 -8.97 9.24 -6.89
CA PRO A 85 -9.44 10.21 -5.92
C PRO A 85 -10.96 10.37 -5.99
N THR A 86 -11.62 10.34 -4.84
CA THR A 86 -13.07 10.60 -4.73
C THR A 86 -13.39 12.09 -4.60
N VAL A 87 -12.38 12.93 -4.35
CA VAL A 87 -12.49 14.37 -4.17
C VAL A 87 -11.40 15.06 -4.97
N ASP A 88 -11.77 16.13 -5.66
CA ASP A 88 -10.84 17.00 -6.36
C ASP A 88 -9.97 17.75 -5.35
N VAL A 89 -8.65 17.56 -5.43
CA VAL A 89 -7.69 18.06 -4.44
C VAL A 89 -7.49 19.59 -4.47
N VAL A 90 -8.01 20.28 -5.51
CA VAL A 90 -7.92 21.74 -5.67
C VAL A 90 -9.21 22.40 -5.22
N THR A 91 -10.35 21.88 -5.67
CA THR A 91 -11.68 22.48 -5.45
C THR A 91 -12.41 21.91 -4.24
N GLY A 92 -12.02 20.73 -3.76
CA GLY A 92 -12.70 20.01 -2.68
C GLY A 92 -14.05 19.41 -3.07
N LEU A 93 -14.42 19.45 -4.36
CA LEU A 93 -15.67 18.88 -4.86
C LEU A 93 -15.55 17.36 -5.07
N PRO A 94 -16.63 16.60 -4.88
CA PRO A 94 -16.62 15.17 -5.15
C PRO A 94 -16.41 14.90 -6.65
N LEU A 95 -15.56 13.92 -6.94
CA LEU A 95 -15.34 13.38 -8.29
C LEU A 95 -16.23 12.16 -8.50
N LYS A 96 -16.62 11.91 -9.76
CA LYS A 96 -17.25 10.65 -10.13
C LYS A 96 -16.18 9.56 -10.12
N VAL A 97 -16.43 8.49 -9.39
CA VAL A 97 -15.59 7.28 -9.44
C VAL A 97 -15.72 6.69 -10.86
N PRO A 98 -14.61 6.30 -11.51
CA PRO A 98 -14.68 5.60 -12.79
C PRO A 98 -15.48 4.30 -12.63
N GLU A 99 -16.29 3.94 -13.63
CA GLU A 99 -16.94 2.63 -13.68
C GLU A 99 -15.84 1.56 -13.87
N GLU A 100 -15.89 0.46 -13.11
CA GLU A 100 -15.00 -0.69 -13.30
C GLU A 100 -15.38 -1.38 -14.62
N ASP A 101 -14.44 -1.45 -15.58
CA ASP A 101 -14.58 -2.24 -16.82
C ASP A 101 -14.31 -3.74 -16.57
#